data_AF-F2D4H2-F1
#
_entry.id   AF-F2D4H2-F1
#
_cell.length_a   1.000
_cell.length_b   1.000
_cell.length_c   1.000
_cell.angle_alpha   90.00
_cell.angle_beta   90.00
_cell.angle_gamma   90.00
#
_symmetry.space_group_name_H-M   'P 1'
#
loop_
_entity.id
_entity.type
_entity.pdbx_description
1 polymer ?
#
loop_
_entity_poly.entity_id
_entity_poly.type
_entity_poly.pdbx_seq_one_letter_code
_entity_poly.pdbx_strand_id
1 'polypeptide(L)'
;MRCYTAAAATLLLLLVPLAAAEAAIASYRERTEEEMRRVFVEWMAKHGMAYGSAVEEERRYAIFKDKLRTVDRHNAGADAGIHPYRLGLNSFSDRTSAEIYSRVIP
;
A
#
# COMPACT_ATOMS: atom_id res chain seq x y z
N MET A 1 41.57 -23.00 7.35
CA MET A 1 40.17 -23.32 7.73
C MET A 1 39.39 -22.19 8.41
N ARG A 2 39.90 -20.95 8.52
CA ARG A 2 39.16 -19.82 9.16
C ARG A 2 38.45 -18.86 8.19
N CYS A 3 38.66 -18.99 6.88
CA CYS A 3 38.03 -18.12 5.88
C CYS A 3 36.60 -18.56 5.49
N TYR A 4 36.29 -19.86 5.58
CA TYR A 4 34.98 -20.40 5.24
C TYR A 4 33.89 -20.01 6.24
N THR A 5 34.23 -19.90 7.53
CA THR A 5 33.26 -19.54 8.58
C THR A 5 32.84 -18.08 8.49
N ALA A 6 33.76 -17.18 8.14
CA ALA A 6 33.45 -15.76 7.94
C ALA A 6 32.57 -15.56 6.69
N ALA A 7 32.88 -16.24 5.58
CA ALA A 7 32.07 -16.19 4.36
C ALA A 7 30.69 -16.84 4.53
N ALA A 8 30.59 -17.95 5.28
CA ALA A 8 29.32 -18.58 5.60
C ALA A 8 28.48 -17.73 6.56
N ALA A 9 29.11 -17.07 7.54
CA ALA A 9 28.43 -16.17 8.47
C ALA A 9 27.95 -14.88 7.77
N THR A 10 28.73 -14.30 6.86
CA THR A 10 28.29 -13.14 6.07
C THR A 10 27.19 -13.51 5.08
N LEU A 11 27.25 -14.69 4.46
CA LEU A 11 26.18 -15.19 3.61
C LEU A 11 24.89 -15.43 4.42
N LEU A 12 24.99 -16.01 5.62
CA LEU A 12 23.86 -16.18 6.54
C LEU A 12 23.25 -14.83 6.96
N LEU A 13 24.07 -13.81 7.26
CA LEU A 13 23.59 -12.48 7.64
C LEU A 13 22.84 -11.75 6.51
N LEU A 14 23.11 -12.05 5.24
CA LEU A 14 22.41 -11.46 4.09
C LEU A 14 21.16 -12.24 3.67
N LEU A 15 21.10 -13.54 3.96
CA LEU A 15 19.94 -14.38 3.60
C LEU A 15 18.74 -14.17 4.54
N VAL A 16 18.97 -13.90 5.82
CA VAL A 16 17.90 -13.71 6.82
C VAL A 16 17.01 -12.48 6.53
N PRO A 17 17.54 -11.28 6.21
CA PRO A 17 16.72 -10.11 5.88
C PRO A 17 15.87 -10.30 4.61
N LEU A 18 16.41 -11.02 3.62
CA LEU A 18 15.71 -11.27 2.36
C LEU A 18 14.49 -12.19 2.57
N ALA A 19 14.66 -13.27 3.32
CA ALA A 19 13.57 -14.18 3.66
C ALA A 19 12.48 -13.51 4.51
N ALA A 20 12.86 -12.61 5.43
CA ALA A 20 11.91 -11.83 6.22
C ALA A 20 11.10 -10.84 5.35
N ALA A 21 11.73 -10.22 4.36
CA ALA A 21 11.04 -9.35 3.42
C ALA A 21 10.00 -10.10 2.58
N GLU A 22 10.34 -11.31 2.10
CA GLU A 22 9.40 -12.17 1.38
C GLU A 22 8.25 -12.66 2.27
N ALA A 23 8.55 -13.08 3.50
CA ALA A 23 7.54 -13.50 4.47
C ALA A 23 6.58 -12.35 4.85
N ALA A 24 7.08 -11.12 4.97
CA ALA A 24 6.26 -9.94 5.21
C ALA A 24 5.33 -9.64 4.03
N ILE A 25 5.85 -9.72 2.80
CA ILE A 25 5.03 -9.63 1.58
C ILE A 25 3.98 -10.75 1.54
N ALA A 26 4.35 -11.96 1.95
CA ALA A 26 3.43 -13.10 2.01
C ALA A 26 2.38 -12.96 3.13
N SER A 27 2.68 -12.24 4.21
CA SER A 27 1.73 -11.97 5.31
C SER A 27 0.67 -10.92 4.97
N TYR A 28 0.85 -10.16 3.89
CA TYR A 28 -0.16 -9.24 3.40
C TYR A 28 -1.42 -10.02 3.01
N ARG A 29 -2.47 -9.87 3.82
CA ARG A 29 -3.81 -10.33 3.46
C ARG A 29 -4.50 -9.22 2.69
N GLU A 30 -4.81 -9.47 1.43
CA GLU A 30 -5.68 -8.58 0.68
C GLU A 30 -7.07 -8.54 1.31
N ARG A 31 -7.62 -7.33 1.46
CA ARG A 31 -8.99 -7.13 1.94
C ARG A 31 -9.99 -7.74 0.97
N THR A 32 -11.13 -8.19 1.46
CA THR A 32 -12.25 -8.59 0.58
C THR A 32 -12.86 -7.37 -0.10
N GLU A 33 -13.64 -7.57 -1.16
CA GLU A 33 -14.37 -6.47 -1.82
C GLU A 33 -15.28 -5.71 -0.85
N GLU A 34 -15.94 -6.43 0.07
CA GLU A 34 -16.83 -5.85 1.06
C GLU A 34 -16.05 -4.98 2.07
N GLU A 35 -14.88 -5.44 2.50
CA GLU A 35 -13.97 -4.66 3.35
C GLU A 35 -13.51 -3.39 2.62
N MET A 36 -13.10 -3.50 1.35
CA MET A 36 -12.66 -2.36 0.55
C MET A 36 -13.78 -1.35 0.31
N ARG A 37 -15.00 -1.81 0.04
CA ARG A 37 -16.19 -0.95 -0.08
C ARG A 37 -16.52 -0.21 1.21
N ARG A 38 -16.47 -0.89 2.36
CA ARG A 38 -16.69 -0.23 3.65
C ARG A 38 -15.70 0.89 3.89
N VAL A 39 -14.41 0.62 3.66
CA VAL A 39 -13.35 1.63 3.80
C VAL A 39 -13.55 2.79 2.83
N PHE A 40 -14.02 2.53 1.60
CA PHE A 40 -14.33 3.60 0.64
C PHE A 40 -15.47 4.49 1.12
N VAL A 41 -16.56 3.92 1.64
CA VAL A 41 -17.69 4.70 2.18
C VAL A 41 -17.28 5.54 3.39
N GLU A 42 -16.50 4.96 4.31
CA GLU A 42 -15.95 5.68 5.46
C GLU A 42 -15.02 6.82 5.03
N TRP A 43 -14.17 6.57 4.03
CA TRP A 43 -13.29 7.58 3.47
C TRP A 43 -14.07 8.71 2.79
N MET A 44 -15.12 8.39 2.03
CA MET A 44 -15.99 9.40 1.41
C MET A 44 -16.64 10.28 2.46
N ALA A 45 -17.20 9.68 3.52
CA ALA A 45 -17.81 10.41 4.62
C ALA A 45 -16.79 11.31 5.33
N LYS A 46 -15.58 10.80 5.60
CA LYS A 46 -14.49 11.56 6.25
C LYS A 46 -14.03 12.77 5.42
N HIS A 47 -14.00 12.64 4.10
CA HIS A 47 -13.48 13.66 3.18
C HIS A 47 -14.56 14.50 2.48
N GLY A 48 -15.85 14.27 2.80
CA GLY A 48 -16.97 14.99 2.19
C GLY A 48 -17.14 14.73 0.69
N MET A 49 -16.79 13.51 0.25
CA MET A 49 -16.85 13.15 -1.16
C MET A 49 -18.27 12.74 -1.54
N ALA A 50 -18.74 13.24 -2.67
CA ALA A 50 -20.00 12.83 -3.30
C ALA A 50 -19.83 12.87 -4.83
N TYR A 51 -20.35 11.88 -5.53
CA TYR A 51 -20.23 11.77 -6.98
C TYR A 51 -21.59 11.95 -7.65
N GLY A 52 -21.58 12.57 -8.84
CA GLY A 52 -22.81 12.91 -9.55
C GLY A 52 -23.51 11.72 -10.24
N SER A 53 -22.87 10.55 -10.31
CA SER A 53 -23.47 9.35 -10.89
C SER A 53 -22.83 8.08 -10.34
N ALA A 54 -23.57 6.97 -10.39
CA ALA A 54 -23.06 5.64 -10.01
C ALA A 54 -21.88 5.20 -10.88
N VAL A 55 -21.86 5.59 -12.17
CA VAL A 55 -20.76 5.27 -13.09
C VAL A 55 -19.46 5.97 -12.66
N GLU A 56 -19.54 7.25 -12.28
CA GLU A 56 -18.36 7.97 -11.78
C GLU A 56 -17.94 7.47 -10.40
N GLU A 57 -18.88 7.17 -9.51
CA GLU A 57 -18.57 6.56 -8.21
C GLU A 57 -17.81 5.24 -8.37
N GLU A 58 -18.25 4.38 -9.30
CA GLU A 58 -17.60 3.10 -9.54
C GLU A 58 -16.17 3.27 -10.11
N ARG A 59 -15.99 4.23 -11.03
CA ARG A 59 -14.66 4.57 -11.54
C ARG A 59 -13.74 5.07 -10.42
N ARG A 60 -14.25 5.92 -9.54
CA ARG A 60 -13.50 6.49 -8.40
C ARG A 60 -13.18 5.43 -7.36
N TYR A 61 -14.11 4.51 -7.12
CA TYR A 61 -13.87 3.33 -6.29
C TYR A 61 -12.73 2.48 -6.83
N ALA A 62 -12.68 2.20 -8.13
CA ALA A 62 -11.59 1.42 -8.72
C ALA A 62 -10.21 2.06 -8.48
N ILE A 63 -10.09 3.38 -8.66
CA ILE A 63 -8.85 4.11 -8.39
C ILE A 63 -8.50 4.07 -6.90
N PHE A 64 -9.50 4.32 -6.05
CA PHE A 64 -9.34 4.28 -4.59
C PHE A 64 -8.87 2.92 -4.10
N LYS A 65 -9.44 1.84 -4.64
CA LYS A 65 -9.10 0.47 -4.31
C LYS A 65 -7.62 0.18 -4.56
N ASP A 66 -7.07 0.64 -5.68
CA ASP A 66 -5.66 0.47 -5.99
C ASP A 66 -4.75 1.30 -5.08
N LYS A 67 -5.18 2.51 -4.68
CA LYS A 67 -4.48 3.28 -3.65
C LYS A 67 -4.51 2.57 -2.30
N LEU A 68 -5.66 2.00 -1.92
CA LEU A 68 -5.81 1.28 -0.66
C LEU A 68 -4.90 0.06 -0.58
N ARG A 69 -4.84 -0.75 -1.64
CA ARG A 69 -3.89 -1.88 -1.75
C ARG A 69 -2.45 -1.45 -1.57
N THR A 70 -2.08 -0.30 -2.14
CA THR A 70 -0.73 0.25 -2.01
C THR A 70 -0.42 0.66 -0.58
N VAL A 71 -1.36 1.34 0.09
CA VAL A 71 -1.24 1.74 1.49
C VAL A 71 -1.14 0.52 2.41
N ASP A 72 -2.02 -0.46 2.23
CA ASP A 72 -2.06 -1.66 3.09
C ASP A 72 -0.78 -2.49 2.94
N ARG A 73 -0.30 -2.70 1.71
CA ARG A 73 0.96 -3.42 1.46
C ARG A 73 2.16 -2.71 2.07
N HIS A 74 2.27 -1.39 1.90
CA HIS A 74 3.33 -0.60 2.52
C HIS A 74 3.26 -0.68 4.04
N ASN A 75 2.07 -0.57 4.62
CA ASN A 75 1.88 -0.60 6.06
C ASN A 75 2.16 -1.98 6.66
N ALA A 76 1.85 -3.08 5.95
CA ALA A 76 2.28 -4.42 6.35
C ALA A 76 3.81 -4.55 6.37
N GLY A 77 4.51 -3.97 5.38
CA GLY A 77 5.97 -3.88 5.40
C GLY A 77 6.50 -3.01 6.55
N ALA A 78 5.81 -1.92 6.90
CA ALA A 78 6.15 -1.11 8.06
C ALA A 78 5.96 -1.88 9.38
N ASP A 79 4.88 -2.67 9.50
CA ASP A 79 4.63 -3.54 10.67
C ASP A 79 5.71 -4.64 10.81
N ALA A 80 6.30 -5.08 9.69
CA ALA A 80 7.45 -5.97 9.66
C ALA A 80 8.82 -5.28 9.84
N GLY A 81 8.85 -3.95 10.06
CA GLY A 81 10.08 -3.19 10.24
C GLY A 81 10.86 -2.88 8.95
N ILE A 82 10.29 -3.15 7.77
CA ILE A 82 10.92 -2.90 6.46
C ILE A 82 10.86 -1.42 6.09
N HIS A 83 9.78 -0.74 6.47
CA HIS A 83 9.58 0.68 6.20
C HIS A 83 9.59 1.48 7.51
N PRO A 84 10.33 2.61 7.58
CA PRO A 84 10.40 3.41 8.79
C PRO A 84 9.19 4.34 8.98
N TYR A 85 8.20 4.29 8.08
CA TYR A 85 7.01 5.14 8.12
C TYR A 85 5.78 4.42 7.54
N ARG A 86 4.60 4.97 7.83
CA ARG A 86 3.31 4.49 7.33
C ARG A 86 2.72 5.43 6.29
N LEU A 87 1.94 4.87 5.37
CA LEU A 87 1.10 5.63 4.44
C LEU A 87 -0.33 5.73 4.99
N GLY A 88 -1.03 6.77 4.55
CA GLY A 88 -2.44 6.98 4.85
C GLY A 88 -3.22 7.41 3.61
N LEU A 89 -4.52 7.11 3.60
CA LEU A 89 -5.44 7.65 2.61
C LEU A 89 -5.66 9.16 2.86
N ASN A 90 -5.77 9.92 1.78
CA ASN A 90 -5.98 11.37 1.80
C ASN A 90 -7.12 11.76 0.83
N SER A 91 -7.43 13.05 0.71
CA SER A 91 -8.51 13.56 -0.14
C SER A 91 -8.32 13.33 -1.65
N PHE A 92 -7.14 12.86 -2.07
CA PHE A 92 -6.79 12.55 -3.46
C PHE A 92 -6.67 11.04 -3.71
N SER A 93 -7.06 10.20 -2.74
CA SER A 93 -6.95 8.74 -2.88
C SER A 93 -7.85 8.15 -3.97
N ASP A 94 -8.84 8.89 -4.47
CA ASP A 94 -9.70 8.54 -5.62
C ASP A 94 -9.15 9.05 -6.98
N ARG A 95 -7.95 9.63 -7.01
CA ARG A 95 -7.37 10.25 -8.20
C ARG A 95 -6.11 9.54 -8.68
N THR A 96 -5.95 9.59 -9.99
CA THR A 96 -4.73 9.16 -10.67
C THR A 96 -3.66 10.24 -10.58
N SER A 97 -2.39 9.85 -10.69
CA SER A 97 -1.29 10.82 -10.68
C SER A 97 -1.41 11.83 -11.83
N ALA A 98 -1.88 11.40 -13.01
CA ALA A 98 -2.10 12.27 -14.16
C ALA A 98 -3.15 13.37 -13.89
N GLU A 99 -4.26 13.03 -13.22
CA GLU A 99 -5.29 14.00 -12.81
C GLU A 99 -4.79 15.00 -11.76
N ILE A 100 -3.81 14.61 -10.94
CA ILE A 100 -3.17 15.52 -9.98
C ILE A 100 -2.23 16.47 -10.72
N TYR A 101 -1.36 15.95 -11.59
CA TYR A 101 -0.37 16.77 -12.31
C TYR A 101 -1.01 17.77 -13.29
N SER A 102 -2.12 17.42 -13.95
CA SER A 102 -2.82 18.34 -14.86
C SER A 102 -3.49 19.53 -14.16
N ARG A 103 -3.64 19.49 -12.82
CA ARG A 103 -4.19 20.60 -12.03
C ARG A 103 -3.12 21.45 -11.36
N VAL A 104 -1.90 20.95 -11.19
CA VAL A 104 -0.86 21.56 -10.36
C VAL A 104 0.21 22.27 -11.19
N ILE A 105 0.35 21.93 -12.48
CA ILE A 105 1.31 22.57 -13.39
C ILE A 105 0.54 23.05 -14.63
N PRO A 106 0.33 24.38 -14.81
CA PRO A 106 -0.28 24.95 -16.02
C PRO A 106 0.65 24.87 -17.24
#